data_AF-A0A969HKN7-F1
#
_entry.id   AF-A0A969HKN7-F1
#
_cell.length_a   1.000
_cell.length_b   1.000
_cell.length_c   1.000
_cell.angle_alpha   90.00
_cell.angle_beta   90.00
_cell.angle_gamma   90.00
#
_symmetry.space_group_name_H-M   'P 1'
#
loop_
_entity.id
_entity.type
_entity.pdbx_description
1 polymer ?
#
loop_
_entity_poly.entity_id
_entity_poly.type
_entity_poly.pdbx_seq_one_letter_code
_entity_poly.pdbx_strand_id
1 'polypeptide(L)'
;MAGFQQGKFSVVELGVARAFKKDILMLALGASGELNLNGKMAGAKLSGWVNGFTLFSLGLHGIYFWDEARNNLAIRPEVGLGLGFFSLNYGHNIVLRGGSENINRHMVSLRVLWPIAPAMSPFR
;
A
#
# COMPACT_ATOMS: atom_id res chain seq x y z
N MET A 1 -9.40 -0.31 3.87
CA MET A 1 -8.04 -0.85 4.05
C MET A 1 -7.26 0.06 4.96
N ALA A 2 -6.42 -0.53 5.80
CA ALA A 2 -5.49 0.18 6.66
C ALA A 2 -4.11 -0.44 6.50
N GLY A 3 -3.07 0.35 6.73
CA GLY A 3 -1.70 -0.13 6.67
C GLY A 3 -0.77 0.64 7.59
N PHE A 4 0.30 -0.02 7.96
CA PHE A 4 1.42 0.57 8.67
C PHE A 4 2.71 0.22 7.93
N GLN A 5 3.55 1.21 7.70
CA GLN A 5 4.79 1.04 6.95
C GLN A 5 5.94 1.58 7.78
N GLN A 6 7.04 0.82 7.82
CA GLN A 6 8.26 1.17 8.52
C GLN A 6 9.44 1.18 7.55
N GLY A 7 10.06 2.35 7.40
CA GLY A 7 11.34 2.54 6.72
C GLY A 7 12.24 3.45 7.55
N LYS A 8 12.77 4.51 6.92
CA LYS A 8 13.39 5.66 7.63
C LYS A 8 12.37 6.36 8.54
N PHE A 9 11.11 6.37 8.13
CA PHE A 9 9.99 6.94 8.87
C PHE A 9 8.85 5.93 9.00
N SER A 10 8.04 6.11 10.02
CA SER A 10 6.81 5.35 10.23
C SER A 10 5.65 6.05 9.52
N VAL A 11 4.91 5.32 8.70
CA VAL A 11 3.81 5.85 7.89
C VAL A 11 2.56 5.02 8.18
N VAL A 12 1.44 5.71 8.39
CA VAL A 12 0.12 5.09 8.46
C VAL A 12 -0.62 5.30 7.15
N GLU A 13 -1.41 4.31 6.77
CA GLU A 13 -2.15 4.28 5.52
C GLU A 13 -3.62 3.98 5.82
N LEU A 14 -4.52 4.73 5.20
CA LEU A 14 -5.96 4.49 5.27
C LEU A 14 -6.60 4.72 3.92
N GLY A 15 -7.52 3.84 3.53
CA GLY A 15 -8.18 3.97 2.24
C GLY A 15 -9.28 2.95 1.98
N VAL A 16 -9.70 2.91 0.73
CA VAL A 16 -10.73 2.00 0.22
C VAL A 16 -10.15 1.14 -0.89
N ALA A 17 -10.60 -0.10 -0.97
CA ALA A 17 -10.19 -1.00 -2.02
C ALA A 17 -11.30 -1.97 -2.37
N ARG A 18 -11.30 -2.39 -3.63
CA ARG A 18 -12.16 -3.44 -4.14
C ARG A 18 -11.28 -4.64 -4.47
N ALA A 19 -11.61 -5.77 -3.86
CA ALA A 19 -10.93 -7.04 -4.11
C ALA A 19 -11.85 -8.00 -4.88
N PHE A 20 -11.25 -8.75 -5.79
CA PHE A 20 -11.84 -9.83 -6.56
C PHE A 20 -11.05 -11.08 -6.24
N LYS A 21 -11.73 -12.11 -5.74
CA LYS A 21 -11.12 -13.40 -5.47
C LYS A 21 -11.57 -14.40 -6.53
N LYS A 22 -10.62 -15.15 -7.07
CA LYS A 22 -10.86 -16.32 -7.92
C LYS A 22 -9.93 -17.42 -7.41
N ASP A 23 -10.52 -18.51 -6.92
CA ASP A 23 -9.81 -19.60 -6.26
C ASP A 23 -8.90 -19.08 -5.12
N ILE A 24 -7.60 -19.25 -5.29
CA ILE A 24 -6.54 -18.83 -4.36
C ILE A 24 -5.91 -17.48 -4.71
N LEU A 25 -6.33 -16.85 -5.80
CA LEU A 25 -5.87 -15.54 -6.23
C LEU A 25 -6.84 -14.46 -5.77
N MET A 26 -6.33 -13.43 -5.10
CA MET A 26 -7.05 -12.22 -4.77
C MET A 26 -6.38 -11.03 -5.44
N LEU A 27 -7.02 -10.49 -6.47
CA LEU A 27 -6.64 -9.23 -7.09
C LEU A 27 -7.38 -8.09 -6.39
N ALA A 28 -6.69 -7.00 -6.09
CA ALA A 28 -7.32 -5.82 -5.49
C ALA A 28 -6.80 -4.53 -6.12
N LEU A 29 -7.72 -3.58 -6.25
CA LEU A 29 -7.47 -2.21 -6.69
C LEU A 29 -8.00 -1.27 -5.62
N GLY A 30 -7.22 -0.25 -5.25
CA GLY A 30 -7.59 0.65 -4.16
C GLY A 30 -6.96 2.02 -4.26
N ALA A 31 -7.50 2.92 -3.45
CA ALA A 31 -7.00 4.27 -3.25
C ALA A 31 -6.86 4.53 -1.74
N SER A 32 -5.78 5.19 -1.33
CA SER A 32 -5.51 5.51 0.07
C SER A 32 -4.73 6.79 0.24
N GLY A 33 -4.84 7.37 1.43
CA GLY A 33 -3.89 8.34 1.94
C GLY A 33 -2.76 7.66 2.72
N GLU A 34 -1.55 8.21 2.64
CA GLU A 34 -0.42 7.89 3.50
C GLU A 34 -0.06 9.13 4.32
N LEU A 35 0.20 8.95 5.61
CA LEU A 35 0.64 10.02 6.51
C LEU A 35 1.88 9.57 7.25
N ASN A 36 2.94 10.35 7.13
CA ASN A 36 4.14 10.15 7.92
C ASN A 36 3.87 10.59 9.36
N LEU A 37 4.16 9.73 10.34
CA LEU A 37 3.92 10.02 11.76
C LEU A 37 4.79 11.16 12.30
N ASN A 38 5.86 11.55 11.58
CA ASN A 38 6.62 12.75 11.90
C ASN A 38 5.92 14.06 11.49
N GLY A 39 4.76 13.99 10.82
CA GLY A 39 3.95 15.13 10.39
C GLY A 39 4.44 15.86 9.14
N LYS A 40 5.59 15.47 8.56
CA LYS A 40 6.25 16.23 7.48
C LYS A 40 5.86 15.81 6.07
N MET A 41 5.07 14.75 5.93
CA MET A 41 4.70 14.22 4.62
C MET A 41 3.32 13.58 4.65
N ALA A 42 2.52 13.91 3.66
CA ALA A 42 1.28 13.23 3.33
C ALA A 42 1.35 12.74 1.89
N GLY A 43 0.54 11.75 1.51
CA GLY A 43 0.49 11.28 0.14
C GLY A 43 -0.86 10.68 -0.22
N ALA A 44 -1.20 10.74 -1.50
CA ALA A 44 -2.29 9.97 -2.08
C ALA A 44 -1.70 8.85 -2.91
N LYS A 45 -2.29 7.67 -2.76
CA LYS A 45 -1.81 6.43 -3.35
C LYS A 45 -2.92 5.73 -4.11
N LEU A 46 -2.61 5.34 -5.34
CA LEU A 46 -3.38 4.36 -6.10
C LEU A 46 -2.63 3.04 -6.10
N SER A 47 -3.34 1.96 -5.82
CA SER A 47 -2.76 0.67 -5.50
C SER A 47 -3.39 -0.42 -6.34
N GLY A 48 -2.58 -1.29 -6.92
CA GLY A 48 -3.00 -2.59 -7.43
C GLY A 48 -2.14 -3.68 -6.81
N TRP A 49 -2.75 -4.76 -6.32
CA TRP A 49 -1.99 -5.88 -5.78
C TRP A 49 -2.70 -7.22 -6.00
N VAL A 50 -1.90 -8.28 -5.98
CA VAL A 50 -2.34 -9.66 -6.07
C VAL A 50 -1.76 -10.42 -4.88
N ASN A 51 -2.62 -11.13 -4.16
CA ASN A 51 -2.21 -12.16 -3.19
C ASN A 51 -2.53 -13.53 -3.82
N GLY A 52 -1.58 -14.45 -3.91
CA GLY A 52 -1.68 -15.68 -4.70
C GLY A 52 -0.96 -16.90 -4.13
N PHE A 53 -0.84 -17.96 -4.97
CA PHE A 53 -0.32 -19.30 -4.67
C PHE A 53 0.88 -19.27 -3.69
N THR A 54 0.79 -20.02 -2.59
CA THR A 54 1.84 -20.14 -1.54
C THR A 54 2.17 -18.84 -0.81
N LEU A 55 1.15 -18.07 -0.40
CA LEU A 55 1.29 -16.85 0.40
C LEU A 55 1.99 -15.69 -0.34
N PHE A 56 2.21 -15.74 -1.65
CA PHE A 56 2.94 -14.67 -2.32
C PHE A 56 2.06 -13.42 -2.49
N SER A 57 2.60 -12.24 -2.22
CA SER A 57 1.96 -10.95 -2.48
C SER A 57 2.84 -10.12 -3.42
N LEU A 58 2.22 -9.56 -4.45
CA LEU A 58 2.85 -8.63 -5.39
C LEU A 58 1.96 -7.40 -5.51
N GLY A 59 2.56 -6.22 -5.39
CA GLY A 59 1.87 -4.94 -5.47
C GLY A 59 2.60 -3.96 -6.36
N LEU A 60 1.85 -3.06 -6.95
CA LEU A 60 2.37 -1.86 -7.59
C LEU A 60 1.51 -0.67 -7.18
N HIS A 61 2.17 0.39 -6.75
CA HIS A 61 1.51 1.59 -6.28
C HIS A 61 2.03 2.82 -7.01
N GLY A 62 1.13 3.70 -7.43
CA GLY A 62 1.46 5.06 -7.86
C GLY A 62 1.14 6.02 -6.72
N ILE A 63 2.12 6.82 -6.30
CA ILE A 63 2.00 7.64 -5.09
C ILE A 63 2.42 9.07 -5.41
N TYR A 64 1.56 10.00 -5.03
CA TYR A 64 1.83 11.42 -5.08
C TYR A 64 1.98 11.93 -3.65
N PHE A 65 3.17 12.40 -3.30
CA PHE A 65 3.51 12.90 -1.98
C PHE A 65 3.55 14.43 -1.97
N TRP A 66 3.06 14.98 -0.88
CA TRP A 66 3.15 16.38 -0.49
C TRP A 66 4.04 16.51 0.75
N ASP A 67 5.04 17.37 0.63
CA ASP A 67 5.91 17.85 1.69
C ASP A 67 5.82 19.39 1.65
N GLU A 68 6.05 20.07 2.77
CA GLU A 68 5.88 21.52 2.96
C GLU A 68 6.46 22.37 1.82
N ALA A 69 7.55 21.91 1.20
CA ALA A 69 8.22 22.63 0.12
C ALA A 69 8.07 21.99 -1.28
N ARG A 70 7.65 20.71 -1.39
CA ARG A 70 7.77 19.95 -2.65
C ARG A 70 6.70 18.88 -2.83
N ASN A 71 6.27 18.73 -4.07
CA ASN A 71 5.50 17.57 -4.51
C ASN A 71 6.43 16.52 -5.13
N ASN A 72 6.17 15.24 -4.84
CA ASN A 72 6.96 14.14 -5.36
C ASN A 72 6.03 13.08 -5.96
N LEU A 73 6.44 12.51 -7.08
CA LEU A 73 5.76 11.39 -7.70
C LEU A 73 6.65 10.15 -7.59
N ALA A 74 6.08 9.05 -7.14
CA ALA A 74 6.78 7.78 -7.01
C ALA A 74 5.93 6.62 -7.52
N ILE A 75 6.62 5.58 -7.99
CA ILE A 75 6.05 4.25 -8.11
C ILE A 75 6.68 3.35 -7.05
N ARG A 76 5.88 2.44 -6.49
CA ARG A 76 6.33 1.50 -5.46
C ARG A 76 5.93 0.08 -5.87
N PRO A 77 6.86 -0.69 -6.47
CA PRO A 77 6.73 -2.13 -6.45
C PRO A 77 6.80 -2.64 -5.00
N GLU A 78 5.93 -3.60 -4.68
CA GLU A 78 5.88 -4.31 -3.42
C GLU A 78 5.92 -5.82 -3.68
N VAL A 79 6.66 -6.55 -2.85
CA VAL A 79 6.69 -8.01 -2.85
C VAL A 79 6.71 -8.50 -1.40
N GLY A 80 5.99 -9.58 -1.12
CA GLY A 80 6.03 -10.18 0.21
C GLY A 80 5.04 -11.31 0.38
N LEU A 81 4.46 -11.37 1.58
CA LEU A 81 3.62 -12.45 2.01
C LEU A 81 2.18 -11.97 2.23
N GLY A 82 1.20 -12.57 1.56
CA GLY A 82 -0.21 -12.26 1.67
C GLY A 82 -1.03 -13.47 2.11
N LEU A 83 -1.85 -13.30 3.15
CA LEU A 83 -2.83 -14.30 3.61
C LEU A 83 -4.20 -13.64 3.73
N GLY A 84 -5.07 -13.88 2.74
CA GLY A 84 -6.42 -13.35 2.72
C GLY A 84 -6.44 -11.82 2.83
N PHE A 85 -6.95 -11.31 3.96
CA PHE A 85 -7.07 -9.88 4.24
C PHE A 85 -5.78 -9.21 4.72
N PHE A 86 -4.74 -9.98 5.01
CA PHE A 86 -3.47 -9.47 5.53
C PHE A 86 -2.36 -9.60 4.49
N SER A 87 -1.46 -8.63 4.45
CA SER A 87 -0.20 -8.77 3.70
C SER A 87 0.95 -8.05 4.39
N LEU A 88 2.10 -8.70 4.43
CA LEU A 88 3.38 -8.15 4.87
C LEU A 88 4.31 -8.04 3.65
N ASN A 89 4.58 -6.82 3.21
CA ASN A 89 5.30 -6.54 1.97
C ASN A 89 6.55 -5.73 2.21
N TYR A 90 7.60 -6.02 1.47
CA TYR A 90 8.71 -5.11 1.27
C TYR A 90 8.43 -4.25 0.03
N GLY A 91 8.56 -2.93 0.18
CA GLY A 91 8.33 -1.96 -0.88
C GLY A 91 9.53 -1.06 -1.13
N HIS A 92 9.72 -0.67 -2.38
CA HIS A 92 10.77 0.27 -2.78
C HIS A 92 10.17 1.47 -3.53
N ASN A 93 10.27 2.69 -2.98
CA ASN A 93 9.83 3.90 -3.67
C ASN A 93 10.86 4.33 -4.71
N ILE A 94 10.51 4.14 -5.98
CA ILE A 94 11.21 4.72 -7.12
C ILE A 94 10.60 6.10 -7.36
N VAL A 95 11.27 7.14 -6.86
CA VAL A 95 10.84 8.54 -7.05
C VAL A 95 11.13 8.95 -8.49
N LEU A 96 10.07 9.21 -9.25
CA LEU A 96 10.11 9.61 -10.66
C LEU A 96 10.26 11.12 -10.83
N ARG A 97 9.68 11.90 -9.91
CA ARG A 97 9.77 13.37 -9.92
C ARG A 97 9.89 13.88 -8.49
N GLY A 98 10.74 14.89 -8.31
CA GLY A 98 11.05 15.45 -7.00
C GLY A 98 12.30 14.82 -6.39
N GLY A 99 12.40 14.86 -5.06
CA GLY A 99 13.57 14.39 -4.32
C GLY A 99 13.51 14.71 -2.83
N SER A 100 12.33 14.63 -2.20
CA SER A 100 12.22 14.85 -0.75
C SER A 100 12.95 13.75 0.04
N GLU A 101 13.67 14.18 1.08
CA GLU A 101 14.31 13.29 2.05
C GLU A 101 13.34 12.71 3.09
N ASN A 102 12.10 13.19 3.10
CA ASN A 102 11.02 12.77 3.99
C ASN A 102 10.23 11.55 3.44
N ILE A 103 10.69 10.96 2.33
CA ILE A 103 10.10 9.78 1.70
C ILE A 103 10.98 8.55 1.98
N ASN A 104 10.37 7.47 2.47
CA ASN A 104 11.03 6.19 2.61
C ASN A 104 11.44 5.63 1.25
N ARG A 105 12.73 5.36 1.02
CA ARG A 105 13.18 4.63 -0.19
C ARG A 105 12.88 3.14 -0.10
N HIS A 106 13.06 2.56 1.07
CA HIS A 106 12.79 1.15 1.37
C HIS A 106 11.89 1.09 2.59
N MET A 107 10.93 0.16 2.60
CA MET A 107 10.06 -0.05 3.75
C MET A 107 9.50 -1.45 3.80
N VAL A 108 9.14 -1.87 5.01
CA VAL A 108 8.26 -3.01 5.26
C VAL A 108 6.87 -2.48 5.58
N SER A 109 5.85 -3.07 4.99
CA SER A 109 4.46 -2.64 5.05
C SER A 109 3.59 -3.79 5.54
N LEU A 110 2.83 -3.57 6.60
CA LEU A 110 1.74 -4.43 7.02
C LEU A 110 0.43 -3.79 6.57
N ARG A 111 -0.35 -4.51 5.77
CA ARG A 111 -1.66 -4.06 5.26
C ARG A 111 -2.76 -5.00 5.73
N VAL A 112 -3.90 -4.41 6.06
CA VAL A 112 -5.14 -5.08 6.40
C VAL A 112 -6.28 -4.56 5.53
N LEU A 113 -6.93 -5.47 4.81
CA LEU A 113 -8.13 -5.19 4.02
C LEU A 113 -9.37 -5.59 4.83
N TRP A 114 -9.98 -4.62 5.51
CA TRP A 114 -11.21 -4.87 6.25
C TRP A 114 -12.44 -4.91 5.32
N PRO A 115 -13.29 -5.96 5.37
CA PRO A 115 -14.55 -5.99 4.62
C PRO A 115 -15.61 -5.12 5.32
N ILE A 116 -16.17 -4.14 4.63
CA ILE A 116 -17.12 -3.14 5.22
C ILE A 116 -18.60 -3.59 5.09
N ALA A 117 -18.90 -4.81 4.62
CA ALA A 117 -20.28 -5.32 4.60
C ALA A 117 -20.36 -6.86 4.75
N PRO A 118 -21.40 -7.42 5.39
CA PRO A 118 -21.63 -8.88 5.46
C PRO A 118 -22.04 -9.50 4.09
N ALA A 119 -22.41 -8.68 3.10
CA ALA A 119 -22.99 -9.14 1.84
C ALA A 119 -21.99 -9.36 0.68
N MET A 120 -20.69 -9.08 0.90
CA MET A 120 -19.65 -9.29 -0.11
C MET A 120 -18.43 -9.97 0.53
N SER A 121 -18.73 -11.04 1.25
CA SER A 121 -17.76 -12.05 1.59
C SER A 121 -17.11 -12.59 0.30
N PRO A 122 -15.78 -12.57 0.14
CA PRO A 122 -15.11 -13.32 -0.92
C PRO A 122 -15.13 -14.85 -0.64
N PHE A 123 -16.03 -15.33 0.22
CA PHE A 123 -16.17 -16.73 0.63
C PHE A 123 -17.47 -17.37 0.09
N ARG A 124 -17.87 -17.03 -1.14
CA ARG A 124 -18.78 -17.87 -1.92
C ARG A 124 -18.12 -18.22 -3.24
#